data_AF-A0A2V8NEE9-F1
#
_entry.id   AF-A0A2V8NEE9-F1
#
_cell.length_a   1.000
_cell.length_b   1.000
_cell.length_c   1.000
_cell.angle_alpha   90.00
_cell.angle_beta   90.00
_cell.angle_gamma   90.00
#
_symmetry.space_group_name_H-M   'P 1'
#
loop_
_entity.id
_entity.type
_entity.pdbx_description
1 polymer ?
#
loop_
_entity_poly.entity_id
_entity_poly.type
_entity_poly.pdbx_seq_one_letter_code
_entity_poly.pdbx_strand_id
1 'polypeptide(L)'
;MIAQHADKFVIIRSMTHKQVSHESALALICSGHEPLGTVQFPAMQAVISKELGPRTDLPPAVSIPSVTGSWEKAGFLSSKYNPFNAGNPNAENYKVRDLDLPMGVDWTRMDRRRSLLALVDAEFRRLDTSGISESMDSYYQTAFTLMHSAQAKKAFQIENEPEKIRDRYGRTSLGQGVLLARRLVEAGVRFVTVSRGFNAYDHHKNIFPLLSNTFLPELDHAYSALLQDLHERALLASTIVIVTGEFGRTPEINA
;
A
#
# COMPACT_ATOMS: atom_id res chain seq x y z
N MET A 1 15.00 -17.75 -7.29
CA MET A 1 15.55 -17.44 -5.94
C MET A 1 14.57 -17.81 -4.84
N ILE A 2 13.25 -17.63 -5.04
CA ILE A 2 12.22 -17.92 -4.04
C ILE A 2 12.33 -19.35 -3.51
N ALA A 3 12.64 -20.32 -4.38
CA ALA A 3 12.79 -21.71 -4.00
C ALA A 3 13.79 -21.96 -2.85
N GLN A 4 14.80 -21.10 -2.68
CA GLN A 4 15.77 -21.21 -1.57
C GLN A 4 15.17 -20.82 -0.21
N HIS A 5 14.00 -20.18 -0.19
CA HIS A 5 13.25 -19.77 1.00
C HIS A 5 12.02 -20.64 1.25
N ALA A 6 11.93 -21.83 0.63
CA ALA A 6 10.77 -22.72 0.77
C ALA A 6 10.50 -23.18 2.22
N ASP A 7 11.49 -23.04 3.11
CA ASP A 7 11.37 -23.25 4.55
C ASP A 7 10.61 -22.12 5.29
N LYS A 8 10.38 -20.97 4.63
CA LYS A 8 9.81 -19.74 5.22
C LYS A 8 8.40 -19.42 4.75
N PHE A 9 7.85 -20.17 3.80
CA PHE A 9 6.50 -19.93 3.28
C PHE A 9 5.75 -21.23 2.97
N VAL A 10 4.44 -21.13 2.85
CA VAL A 10 3.57 -22.22 2.42
C VAL A 10 2.75 -21.78 1.20
N ILE A 11 2.46 -22.71 0.30
CA ILE A 11 1.62 -22.45 -0.87
C ILE A 11 0.20 -22.92 -0.57
N ILE A 12 -0.76 -21.99 -0.59
CA ILE A 12 -2.18 -22.30 -0.48
C ILE A 12 -2.76 -22.40 -1.89
N ARG A 13 -3.22 -23.60 -2.27
CA ARG A 13 -3.84 -23.88 -3.60
C ARG A 13 -5.36 -24.08 -3.53
N SER A 14 -5.95 -23.93 -2.34
CA SER A 14 -7.37 -24.19 -2.09
C SER A 14 -8.28 -22.97 -2.23
N MET A 15 -7.74 -21.80 -2.58
CA MET A 15 -8.55 -20.59 -2.78
C MET A 15 -9.29 -20.64 -4.12
N THR A 16 -10.61 -20.45 -4.07
CA THR A 16 -11.51 -20.51 -5.24
C THR A 16 -12.68 -19.55 -5.04
N HIS A 17 -13.17 -18.96 -6.13
CA HIS A 17 -14.38 -18.14 -6.17
C HIS A 17 -15.00 -18.17 -7.58
N LYS A 18 -16.15 -17.50 -7.75
CA LYS A 18 -16.91 -17.48 -9.02
C LYS A 18 -16.78 -16.17 -9.81
N GLN A 19 -16.07 -15.17 -9.29
CA GLN A 19 -15.85 -13.90 -9.97
C GLN A 19 -15.04 -14.06 -11.25
N VAL A 20 -15.50 -13.41 -12.32
CA VAL A 20 -14.90 -13.45 -13.68
C VAL A 20 -14.37 -12.10 -14.16
N SER A 21 -14.60 -11.03 -13.39
CA SER A 21 -14.06 -9.70 -13.64
C SER A 21 -12.99 -9.34 -12.63
N HIS A 22 -11.98 -8.59 -13.06
CA HIS A 22 -10.86 -8.16 -12.20
C HIS A 22 -11.36 -7.35 -11.01
N GLU A 23 -12.27 -6.41 -11.23
CA GLU A 23 -12.80 -5.53 -10.20
C GLU A 23 -13.55 -6.31 -9.12
N SER A 24 -14.40 -7.26 -9.52
CA SER A 24 -15.18 -8.05 -8.57
C SER A 24 -14.34 -9.06 -7.81
N ALA A 25 -13.36 -9.68 -8.48
CA ALA A 25 -12.42 -10.59 -7.83
C ALA A 25 -11.48 -9.85 -6.86
N LEU A 26 -10.97 -8.67 -7.24
CA LEU A 26 -10.17 -7.82 -6.35
C LEU A 26 -11.01 -7.34 -5.15
N ALA A 27 -12.28 -6.95 -5.35
CA ALA A 27 -13.18 -6.62 -4.26
C ALA A 27 -13.34 -7.78 -3.26
N LEU A 28 -13.50 -9.01 -3.77
CA LEU A 28 -13.60 -10.21 -2.94
C LEU A 28 -12.31 -10.48 -2.17
N ILE A 29 -11.14 -10.42 -2.81
CA ILE A 29 -9.87 -10.67 -2.13
C ILE A 29 -9.55 -9.58 -1.11
N CYS A 30 -9.81 -8.31 -1.42
CA CYS A 30 -9.51 -7.22 -0.52
C CYS A 30 -10.47 -7.18 0.68
N SER A 31 -11.74 -7.55 0.54
CA SER A 31 -12.76 -7.40 1.59
C SER A 31 -13.20 -8.72 2.24
N GLY A 32 -12.93 -9.86 1.61
CA GLY A 32 -13.46 -11.17 1.99
C GLY A 32 -14.96 -11.35 1.70
N HIS A 33 -15.60 -10.42 0.98
CA HIS A 33 -17.04 -10.44 0.70
C HIS A 33 -17.31 -10.39 -0.80
N GLU A 34 -18.33 -11.14 -1.24
CA GLU A 34 -18.81 -11.06 -2.62
C GLU A 34 -19.32 -9.63 -2.89
N PRO A 35 -18.91 -9.00 -4.00
CA PRO A 35 -19.27 -7.63 -4.29
C PRO A 35 -20.78 -7.49 -4.52
N LEU A 36 -21.37 -6.48 -3.90
CA LEU A 36 -22.78 -6.12 -4.06
C LEU A 36 -22.88 -4.83 -4.88
N GLY A 37 -23.95 -4.69 -5.66
CA GLY A 37 -24.20 -3.46 -6.41
C GLY A 37 -24.60 -2.26 -5.55
N THR A 38 -25.01 -2.50 -4.30
CA THR A 38 -25.57 -1.49 -3.40
C THR A 38 -24.61 -0.98 -2.35
N VAL A 39 -23.65 -1.82 -1.92
CA VAL A 39 -22.75 -1.54 -0.81
C VAL A 39 -21.36 -1.99 -1.15
N GLN A 40 -20.39 -1.11 -0.92
CA GLN A 40 -18.99 -1.43 -1.01
C GLN A 40 -18.45 -1.86 0.36
N PHE A 41 -17.93 -3.08 0.47
CA PHE A 41 -17.29 -3.55 1.70
C PHE A 41 -15.91 -2.91 1.88
N PRO A 42 -15.49 -2.64 3.13
CA PRO A 42 -14.14 -2.16 3.42
C PRO A 42 -13.10 -3.21 3.09
N ALA A 43 -11.98 -2.78 2.52
CA ALA A 43 -10.80 -3.62 2.42
C ALA A 43 -10.26 -3.97 3.82
N MET A 44 -9.57 -5.12 3.95
CA MET A 44 -8.91 -5.57 5.17
C MET A 44 -8.03 -4.47 5.79
N GLN A 45 -7.30 -3.72 4.96
CA GLN A 45 -6.44 -2.64 5.42
C GLN A 45 -7.21 -1.47 6.05
N ALA A 46 -8.42 -1.18 5.57
CA ALA A 46 -9.29 -0.17 6.17
C ALA A 46 -9.92 -0.66 7.47
N VAL A 47 -10.30 -1.95 7.54
CA VAL A 47 -10.76 -2.59 8.78
C VAL A 47 -9.65 -2.52 9.85
N ILE A 48 -8.42 -2.89 9.51
CA ILE A 48 -7.26 -2.80 10.41
C ILE A 48 -7.03 -1.35 10.86
N SER A 49 -7.14 -0.38 9.95
CA SER A 49 -6.99 1.04 10.29
C SER A 49 -8.06 1.52 11.27
N LYS A 50 -9.31 1.06 11.12
CA LYS A 50 -10.42 1.40 12.02
C LYS A 50 -10.29 0.75 13.39
N GLU A 51 -10.00 -0.54 13.44
CA GLU A 51 -10.02 -1.31 14.68
C GLU A 51 -8.74 -1.13 15.51
N LEU A 52 -7.58 -0.96 14.86
CA LEU A 52 -6.28 -0.97 15.55
C LEU A 52 -5.55 0.37 15.54
N GLY A 53 -5.95 1.31 14.67
CA GLY A 53 -5.32 2.62 14.54
C GLY A 53 -3.81 2.60 14.25
N PRO A 54 -3.15 3.76 14.25
CA PRO A 54 -1.70 3.84 14.10
C PRO A 54 -0.95 3.23 15.31
N ARG A 55 0.26 2.68 15.10
CA ARG A 55 1.20 2.28 16.18
C ARG A 55 2.20 3.37 16.52
N THR A 56 2.51 4.22 15.55
CA THR A 56 3.52 5.28 15.57
C THR A 56 2.95 6.50 14.87
N ASP A 57 3.77 7.49 14.56
CA ASP A 57 3.38 8.64 13.72
C ASP A 57 3.07 8.26 12.26
N LEU A 58 3.29 7.00 11.87
CA LEU A 58 3.02 6.49 10.53
C LEU A 58 1.55 6.06 10.36
N PRO A 59 0.99 6.18 9.14
CA PRO A 59 -0.35 5.70 8.85
C PRO A 59 -0.45 4.18 9.11
N PRO A 60 -1.61 3.69 9.59
CA PRO A 60 -1.80 2.27 9.86
C PRO A 60 -1.76 1.41 8.58
N ALA A 61 -2.23 1.95 7.46
CA ALA A 61 -2.27 1.29 6.16
C ALA A 61 -1.61 2.15 5.06
N VAL A 62 -0.82 1.52 4.19
CA VAL A 62 -0.15 2.17 3.05
C VAL A 62 -0.31 1.33 1.79
N SER A 63 -0.62 1.97 0.65
CA SER A 63 -0.59 1.34 -0.68
C SER A 63 0.57 1.88 -1.52
N ILE A 64 1.29 0.97 -2.19
CA ILE A 64 2.47 1.23 -3.02
C ILE A 64 2.26 0.57 -4.40
N PRO A 65 2.45 1.29 -5.53
CA PRO A 65 2.72 2.72 -5.61
C PRO A 65 1.48 3.57 -5.33
N SER A 66 0.29 3.00 -5.47
CA SER A 66 -0.99 3.68 -5.25
C SER A 66 -2.09 2.66 -4.96
N VAL A 67 -3.20 3.16 -4.44
CA VAL A 67 -4.44 2.37 -4.27
C VAL A 67 -4.93 1.90 -5.64
N THR A 68 -5.06 0.59 -5.84
CA THR A 68 -5.66 0.06 -7.06
C THR A 68 -7.18 0.07 -6.91
N GLY A 69 -7.86 0.98 -7.60
CA GLY A 69 -9.33 1.03 -7.66
C GLY A 69 -10.05 1.36 -6.35
N SER A 70 -11.36 1.11 -6.34
CA SER A 70 -12.21 1.36 -5.18
C SER A 70 -12.09 0.25 -4.14
N TRP A 71 -11.88 -1.01 -4.54
CA TRP A 71 -11.88 -2.19 -3.67
C TRP A 71 -10.83 -2.20 -2.55
N GLU A 72 -9.76 -1.43 -2.67
CA GLU A 72 -8.76 -1.23 -1.62
C GLU A 72 -9.17 -0.18 -0.55
N LYS A 73 -10.30 0.51 -0.74
CA LYS A 73 -10.73 1.64 0.09
C LYS A 73 -11.60 1.21 1.29
N ALA A 74 -11.99 2.22 2.07
CA ALA A 74 -12.82 2.10 3.26
C ALA A 74 -14.27 1.61 3.00
N GLY A 75 -14.75 1.59 1.75
CA GLY A 75 -16.10 1.13 1.45
C GLY A 75 -17.16 1.92 2.22
N PHE A 76 -18.07 1.25 2.93
CA PHE A 76 -19.06 1.87 3.80
C PHE A 76 -18.47 2.50 5.08
N LEU A 77 -17.19 2.25 5.39
CA LEU A 77 -16.51 2.96 6.47
C LEU A 77 -16.14 4.39 6.02
N SER A 78 -15.90 5.28 6.99
CA SER A 78 -15.44 6.63 6.69
C SER A 78 -14.13 6.61 5.90
N SER A 79 -14.03 7.50 4.92
CA SER A 79 -12.84 7.61 4.08
C SER A 79 -11.56 7.94 4.86
N LYS A 80 -11.67 8.41 6.13
CA LYS A 80 -10.52 8.60 7.03
C LYS A 80 -9.69 7.33 7.28
N TYR A 81 -10.26 6.14 7.02
CA TYR A 81 -9.58 4.85 7.14
C TYR A 81 -8.98 4.35 5.82
N ASN A 82 -8.99 5.15 4.76
CA ASN A 82 -8.32 4.81 3.52
C ASN A 82 -6.80 4.68 3.73
N PRO A 83 -6.14 3.79 2.98
CA PRO A 83 -4.69 3.69 3.01
C PRO A 83 -4.02 4.98 2.52
N PHE A 84 -2.85 5.26 3.08
CA PHE A 84 -1.99 6.33 2.60
C PHE A 84 -1.29 5.91 1.30
N ASN A 85 -1.18 6.82 0.33
CA ASN A 85 -0.54 6.55 -0.95
C ASN A 85 0.94 6.96 -0.90
N ALA A 86 1.84 5.99 -1.07
CA ALA A 86 3.27 6.26 -0.97
C ALA A 86 3.90 6.78 -2.27
N GLY A 87 3.28 6.58 -3.44
CA GLY A 87 3.90 6.82 -4.75
C GLY A 87 4.87 5.71 -5.18
N ASN A 88 5.50 5.87 -6.35
CA ASN A 88 6.45 4.90 -6.89
C ASN A 88 7.90 5.19 -6.41
N PRO A 89 8.48 4.35 -5.52
CA PRO A 89 9.83 4.56 -4.99
C PRO A 89 10.97 4.37 -5.99
N ASN A 90 10.68 3.88 -7.21
CA ASN A 90 11.67 3.76 -8.28
C ASN A 90 11.69 4.97 -9.23
N ALA A 91 10.87 6.01 -8.99
CA ALA A 91 10.91 7.24 -9.79
C ALA A 91 12.14 8.09 -9.45
N GLU A 92 12.74 8.76 -10.43
CA GLU A 92 13.99 9.54 -10.28
C GLU A 92 13.93 10.62 -9.18
N ASN A 93 12.74 11.16 -8.91
CA ASN A 93 12.50 12.16 -7.87
C ASN A 93 11.44 11.66 -6.90
N TYR A 94 11.54 10.40 -6.47
CA TYR A 94 10.60 9.85 -5.52
C TYR A 94 10.55 10.71 -4.26
N LYS A 95 9.39 11.29 -4.03
CA LYS A 95 9.00 11.95 -2.80
C LYS A 95 7.57 11.59 -2.54
N VAL A 96 7.30 11.19 -1.30
CA VAL A 96 5.92 11.03 -0.87
C VAL A 96 5.26 12.41 -0.94
N ARG A 97 4.11 12.46 -1.60
CA ARG A 97 3.33 13.68 -1.71
C ARG A 97 3.00 14.18 -0.30
N ASP A 98 3.16 15.48 -0.08
CA ASP A 98 2.77 16.15 1.17
C ASP A 98 3.66 15.83 2.41
N LEU A 99 4.90 15.32 2.24
CA LEU A 99 5.88 15.16 3.35
C LEU A 99 6.85 16.36 3.53
N ASP A 100 7.02 17.19 2.51
CA ASP A 100 7.91 18.35 2.53
C ASP A 100 7.11 19.66 2.61
N LEU A 101 7.69 20.66 3.28
CA LEU A 101 7.14 22.01 3.28
C LEU A 101 7.25 22.64 1.87
N PRO A 102 6.22 23.36 1.39
CA PRO A 102 6.34 24.14 0.17
C PRO A 102 7.47 25.16 0.26
N MET A 103 8.15 25.42 -0.85
CA MET A 103 9.26 26.39 -0.93
C MET A 103 8.82 27.76 -0.39
N GLY A 104 9.58 28.32 0.57
CA GLY A 104 9.29 29.63 1.17
C GLY A 104 8.22 29.62 2.28
N VAL A 105 7.90 28.44 2.81
CA VAL A 105 7.02 28.29 3.98
C VAL A 105 7.81 27.64 5.11
N ASP A 106 7.98 28.37 6.22
CA ASP A 106 8.56 27.82 7.45
C ASP A 106 7.46 27.21 8.35
N TRP A 107 7.90 26.53 9.41
CA TRP A 107 6.99 25.91 10.36
C TRP A 107 6.07 26.92 11.05
N THR A 108 6.57 28.10 11.39
CA THR A 108 5.78 29.19 11.99
C THR A 108 4.60 29.59 11.08
N ARG A 109 4.86 29.75 9.77
CA ARG A 109 3.84 30.10 8.78
C ARG A 109 2.88 28.94 8.53
N MET A 110 3.34 27.69 8.57
CA MET A 110 2.46 26.53 8.48
C MET A 110 1.53 26.40 9.68
N ASP A 111 2.04 26.57 10.90
CA ASP A 111 1.23 26.50 12.12
C ASP A 111 0.16 27.58 12.11
N ARG A 112 0.51 28.81 11.71
CA ARG A 112 -0.47 29.90 11.54
C ARG A 112 -1.56 29.53 10.53
N ARG A 113 -1.21 28.92 9.40
CA ARG A 113 -2.18 28.44 8.40
C ARG A 113 -3.07 27.34 8.96
N ARG A 114 -2.50 26.39 9.70
CA ARG A 114 -3.25 25.31 10.35
C ARG A 114 -4.25 25.87 11.38
N SER A 115 -3.86 26.84 12.20
CA SER A 115 -4.75 27.48 13.16
C SER A 115 -5.90 28.23 12.47
N LEU A 116 -5.62 28.94 11.37
CA LEU A 116 -6.65 29.62 10.59
C LEU A 116 -7.61 28.63 9.92
N LEU A 117 -7.08 27.56 9.33
CA LEU A 117 -7.87 26.50 8.73
C LEU A 117 -8.80 25.85 9.78
N ALA A 118 -8.26 25.54 10.97
CA ALA A 118 -9.06 24.98 12.06
C ALA A 118 -10.23 25.87 12.50
N LEU A 119 -10.07 27.20 12.46
CA LEU A 119 -11.15 28.17 12.75
C LEU A 119 -12.22 28.16 11.66
N VAL A 120 -11.81 28.12 10.38
CA VAL A 120 -12.74 28.06 9.25
C VAL A 120 -13.50 26.73 9.24
N ASP A 121 -12.79 25.61 9.42
CA ASP A 121 -13.40 24.28 9.46
C ASP A 121 -14.35 24.11 10.65
N ALA A 122 -14.10 24.79 11.77
CA ALA A 122 -15.02 24.79 12.92
C ALA A 122 -16.40 25.36 12.58
N GLU A 123 -16.46 26.33 11.68
CA GLU A 123 -17.71 26.93 11.23
C GLU A 123 -18.41 26.04 10.20
N PHE A 124 -17.67 25.45 9.25
CA PHE A 124 -18.23 24.53 8.26
C PHE A 124 -18.72 23.21 8.86
N ARG A 125 -18.07 22.70 9.91
CA ARG A 125 -18.52 21.49 10.64
C ARG A 125 -19.93 21.62 11.22
N ARG A 126 -20.40 22.85 11.51
CA ARG A 126 -21.77 23.08 12.00
C ARG A 126 -22.83 22.93 10.89
N LEU A 127 -22.40 23.04 9.63
CA LEU A 127 -23.27 23.00 8.44
C LEU A 127 -23.17 21.66 7.70
N ASP A 128 -22.12 20.87 7.94
CA ASP A 128 -21.87 19.61 7.25
C ASP A 128 -22.46 18.40 8.00
N THR A 129 -23.54 17.82 7.47
CA THR A 129 -24.13 16.56 7.94
C THR A 129 -23.58 15.32 7.22
N SER A 130 -22.67 15.48 6.24
CA SER A 130 -22.20 14.40 5.35
C SER A 130 -20.94 13.68 5.82
N GLY A 131 -20.23 14.21 6.83
CA GLY A 131 -18.98 13.64 7.37
C GLY A 131 -17.76 13.81 6.45
N ILE A 132 -17.90 14.56 5.35
CA ILE A 132 -16.80 14.88 4.42
C ILE A 132 -15.76 15.76 5.10
N SER A 133 -16.21 16.76 5.88
CA SER A 133 -15.32 17.66 6.63
C SER A 133 -14.43 16.89 7.62
N GLU A 134 -14.98 15.93 8.37
CA GLU A 134 -14.20 15.11 9.31
C GLU A 134 -13.14 14.25 8.60
N SER A 135 -13.47 13.71 7.43
CA SER A 135 -12.52 12.94 6.64
C SER A 135 -11.36 13.81 6.15
N MET A 136 -11.67 15.00 5.64
CA MET A 136 -10.68 15.97 5.15
C MET A 136 -9.75 16.43 6.27
N ASP A 137 -10.29 16.73 7.45
CA ASP A 137 -9.52 17.06 8.66
C ASP A 137 -8.54 15.94 9.02
N SER A 138 -8.99 14.69 8.99
CA SER A 138 -8.15 13.53 9.30
C SER A 138 -6.98 13.37 8.33
N TYR A 139 -7.18 13.63 7.03
CA TYR A 139 -6.09 13.61 6.06
C TYR A 139 -5.07 14.73 6.33
N TYR A 140 -5.53 15.95 6.62
CA TYR A 140 -4.64 17.06 6.96
C TYR A 140 -3.85 16.80 8.25
N GLN A 141 -4.50 16.24 9.28
CA GLN A 141 -3.82 15.87 10.52
C GLN A 141 -2.76 14.80 10.27
N THR A 142 -3.08 13.76 9.50
CA THR A 142 -2.13 12.70 9.14
C THR A 142 -0.93 13.29 8.40
N ALA A 143 -1.15 14.11 7.37
CA ALA A 143 -0.07 14.76 6.62
C ALA A 143 0.81 15.62 7.55
N PHE A 144 0.21 16.42 8.42
CA PHE A 144 0.95 17.26 9.36
C PHE A 144 1.81 16.46 10.34
N THR A 145 1.26 15.38 10.90
CA THR A 145 1.99 14.46 11.77
C THR A 145 3.19 13.85 11.04
N LEU A 146 3.00 13.39 9.80
CA LEU A 146 4.07 12.82 8.99
C LEU A 146 5.15 13.85 8.64
N MET A 147 4.77 15.10 8.35
CA MET A 147 5.72 16.17 8.08
C MET A 147 6.56 16.54 9.32
N HIS A 148 6.01 16.40 10.54
CA HIS A 148 6.74 16.67 11.78
C HIS A 148 7.59 15.49 12.26
N SER A 149 7.19 14.26 11.94
CA SER A 149 7.85 13.06 12.44
C SER A 149 9.12 12.74 11.66
N ALA A 150 10.27 12.92 12.30
CA ALA A 150 11.56 12.51 11.75
C ALA A 150 11.62 10.99 11.47
N GLN A 151 10.97 10.19 12.31
CA GLN A 151 10.84 8.74 12.11
C GLN A 151 10.03 8.42 10.86
N ALA A 152 8.88 9.08 10.67
CA ALA A 152 8.04 8.85 9.51
C ALA A 152 8.77 9.21 8.21
N LYS A 153 9.42 10.38 8.16
CA LYS A 153 10.23 10.78 7.01
C LYS A 153 11.31 9.76 6.69
N LYS A 154 12.08 9.34 7.70
CA LYS A 154 13.13 8.34 7.51
C LYS A 154 12.58 7.04 6.94
N ALA A 155 11.40 6.58 7.37
CA ALA A 155 10.79 5.34 6.89
C ALA A 155 10.52 5.37 5.37
N PHE A 156 10.04 6.49 4.85
CA PHE A 156 9.74 6.66 3.42
C PHE A 156 10.96 6.93 2.53
N GLN A 157 12.08 7.37 3.10
CA GLN A 157 13.32 7.65 2.36
C GLN A 157 14.07 6.37 1.99
N ILE A 158 13.74 5.79 0.83
CA ILE A 158 14.36 4.57 0.30
C ILE A 158 15.81 4.78 -0.13
N GLU A 159 16.19 6.01 -0.47
CA GLU A 159 17.56 6.41 -0.82
C GLU A 159 18.55 6.26 0.34
N ASN A 160 18.05 6.15 1.58
CA ASN A 160 18.87 5.84 2.74
C ASN A 160 19.28 4.36 2.82
N GLU A 161 18.71 3.48 1.99
CA GLU A 161 19.15 2.09 1.90
C GLU A 161 20.44 1.99 1.06
N PRO A 162 21.41 1.16 1.47
CA PRO A 162 22.60 0.91 0.66
C PRO A 162 22.22 0.42 -0.76
N GLU A 163 22.94 0.88 -1.78
CA GLU A 163 22.64 0.53 -3.19
C GLU A 163 22.60 -0.99 -3.41
N LYS A 164 23.47 -1.76 -2.74
CA LYS A 164 23.45 -3.22 -2.78
C LYS A 164 22.11 -3.82 -2.32
N ILE A 165 21.47 -3.23 -1.32
CA ILE A 165 20.15 -3.67 -0.83
C ILE A 165 19.10 -3.35 -1.88
N ARG A 166 19.12 -2.14 -2.44
CA ARG A 166 18.20 -1.73 -3.51
C ARG A 166 18.34 -2.61 -4.75
N ASP A 167 19.55 -2.97 -5.13
CA ASP A 167 19.83 -3.87 -6.26
C ASP A 167 19.33 -5.29 -6.00
N ARG A 168 19.46 -5.79 -4.76
CA ARG A 168 18.97 -7.13 -4.38
C ARG A 168 17.46 -7.27 -4.55
N TYR A 169 16.70 -6.22 -4.23
CA TYR A 169 15.25 -6.18 -4.47
C TYR A 169 14.88 -5.97 -5.94
N GLY A 170 15.82 -5.50 -6.77
CA GLY A 170 15.61 -5.12 -8.16
C GLY A 170 15.19 -3.65 -8.32
N ARG A 171 15.77 -2.98 -9.31
CA ARG A 171 15.51 -1.55 -9.65
C ARG A 171 14.25 -1.40 -10.51
N THR A 172 13.16 -1.99 -10.03
CA THR A 172 11.84 -1.89 -10.66
C THR A 172 10.84 -1.27 -9.70
N SER A 173 9.68 -0.87 -10.21
CA SER A 173 8.60 -0.34 -9.37
C SER A 173 8.16 -1.36 -8.31
N LEU A 174 8.05 -2.65 -8.66
CA LEU A 174 7.70 -3.68 -7.68
C LEU A 174 8.83 -3.90 -6.67
N GLY A 175 10.07 -4.06 -7.15
CA GLY A 175 11.23 -4.33 -6.29
C GLY A 175 11.46 -3.23 -5.25
N GLN A 176 11.51 -1.97 -5.70
CA GLN A 176 11.65 -0.84 -4.78
C GLN A 176 10.39 -0.65 -3.92
N GLY A 177 9.19 -0.98 -4.43
CA GLY A 177 7.95 -0.96 -3.65
C GLY A 177 7.96 -1.95 -2.50
N VAL A 178 8.45 -3.16 -2.74
CA VAL A 178 8.61 -4.21 -1.73
C VAL A 178 9.72 -3.86 -0.72
N LEU A 179 10.80 -3.20 -1.14
CA LEU A 179 11.81 -2.66 -0.22
C LEU A 179 11.23 -1.56 0.69
N LEU A 180 10.47 -0.62 0.13
CA LEU A 180 9.77 0.39 0.91
C LEU A 180 8.79 -0.25 1.90
N ALA A 181 8.04 -1.28 1.48
CA ALA A 181 7.15 -2.00 2.37
C ALA A 181 7.87 -2.60 3.58
N ARG A 182 9.06 -3.20 3.39
CA ARG A 182 9.89 -3.70 4.50
C ARG A 182 10.22 -2.58 5.49
N ARG A 183 10.66 -1.42 5.00
CA ARG A 183 11.01 -0.26 5.84
C ARG A 183 9.80 0.25 6.63
N LEU A 184 8.63 0.30 5.99
CA LEU A 184 7.39 0.76 6.62
C LEU A 184 6.92 -0.20 7.71
N VAL A 185 6.96 -1.51 7.45
CA VAL A 185 6.63 -2.54 8.46
C VAL A 185 7.60 -2.46 9.64
N GLU A 186 8.90 -2.34 9.37
CA GLU A 186 9.95 -2.17 10.39
C GLU A 186 9.73 -0.90 11.23
N ALA A 187 9.21 0.17 10.62
CA ALA A 187 8.88 1.43 11.29
C ALA A 187 7.51 1.42 12.00
N GLY A 188 6.73 0.34 11.89
CA GLY A 188 5.50 0.13 12.64
C GLY A 188 4.19 0.24 11.85
N VAL A 189 4.23 0.39 10.53
CA VAL A 189 3.01 0.32 9.68
C VAL A 189 2.39 -1.07 9.81
N ARG A 190 1.06 -1.13 10.01
CA ARG A 190 0.36 -2.39 10.28
C ARG A 190 0.05 -3.17 9.02
N PHE A 191 -0.27 -2.48 7.92
CA PHE A 191 -0.64 -3.11 6.67
C PHE A 191 -0.03 -2.36 5.49
N VAL A 192 0.68 -3.06 4.62
CA VAL A 192 1.23 -2.49 3.39
C VAL A 192 0.79 -3.32 2.21
N THR A 193 0.09 -2.67 1.27
CA THR A 193 -0.26 -3.26 -0.03
C THR A 193 0.80 -2.85 -1.04
N VAL A 194 1.44 -3.81 -1.70
CA VAL A 194 2.30 -3.55 -2.84
C VAL A 194 1.67 -4.17 -4.08
N SER A 195 1.44 -3.36 -5.11
CA SER A 195 0.89 -3.80 -6.38
C SER A 195 1.78 -3.38 -7.53
N ARG A 196 1.79 -4.19 -8.60
CA ARG A 196 2.40 -3.84 -9.88
C ARG A 196 1.51 -2.90 -10.71
N GLY A 197 0.29 -2.63 -10.25
CA GLY A 197 -0.70 -1.78 -10.89
C GLY A 197 -2.00 -2.53 -11.22
N PHE A 198 -3.07 -1.77 -11.48
CA PHE A 198 -4.34 -2.33 -11.90
C PHE A 198 -4.21 -3.04 -13.25
N ASN A 199 -4.77 -4.26 -13.35
CA ASN A 199 -4.72 -5.13 -14.52
C ASN A 199 -3.29 -5.42 -15.03
N ALA A 200 -2.28 -5.28 -14.17
CA ALA A 200 -0.90 -5.55 -14.58
C ALA A 200 -0.73 -6.99 -15.08
N TYR A 201 -1.39 -7.96 -14.45
CA TYR A 201 -1.37 -9.38 -14.82
C TYR A 201 -2.47 -9.79 -15.81
N ASP A 202 -3.23 -8.85 -16.38
CA ASP A 202 -4.30 -9.12 -17.33
C ASP A 202 -3.78 -9.37 -18.76
N HIS A 203 -3.13 -10.52 -18.95
CA HIS A 203 -2.51 -10.85 -20.22
C HIS A 203 -3.44 -11.67 -21.13
N HIS A 204 -3.72 -11.14 -22.31
CA HIS A 204 -4.50 -11.83 -23.35
C HIS A 204 -3.66 -12.30 -24.55
N LYS A 205 -2.38 -11.91 -24.62
CA LYS A 205 -1.43 -12.26 -25.70
C LYS A 205 -0.02 -12.34 -25.12
N ASN A 206 0.87 -13.09 -25.76
CA ASN A 206 2.28 -13.22 -25.37
C ASN A 206 2.49 -13.54 -23.88
N ILE A 207 1.61 -14.37 -23.30
CA ILE A 207 1.56 -14.64 -21.85
C ILE A 207 2.87 -15.24 -21.37
N PHE A 208 3.34 -16.33 -21.99
CA PHE A 208 4.55 -17.02 -21.54
C PHE A 208 5.80 -16.14 -21.60
N PRO A 209 6.13 -15.45 -22.72
CA PRO A 209 7.30 -14.58 -22.76
C PRO A 209 7.23 -13.41 -21.78
N LEU A 210 6.06 -12.78 -21.60
CA LEU A 210 5.90 -11.67 -20.64
C LEU A 210 6.12 -12.15 -19.20
N LEU A 211 5.53 -13.29 -18.84
CA LEU A 211 5.71 -13.86 -17.52
C LEU A 211 7.16 -14.30 -17.28
N SER A 212 7.75 -15.08 -18.19
CA SER A 212 9.08 -15.64 -17.99
C SER A 212 10.19 -14.60 -17.97
N ASN A 213 10.08 -13.56 -18.79
CA ASN A 213 11.18 -12.62 -19.03
C ASN A 213 11.07 -11.34 -18.20
N THR A 214 9.88 -11.01 -17.70
CA THR A 214 9.64 -9.73 -17.02
C THR A 214 8.98 -9.92 -15.66
N PHE A 215 7.76 -10.48 -15.61
CA PHE A 215 6.94 -10.43 -14.39
C PHE A 215 7.41 -11.41 -13.31
N LEU A 216 7.71 -12.66 -13.68
CA LEU A 216 8.15 -13.68 -12.73
C LEU A 216 9.57 -13.41 -12.21
N PRO A 217 10.55 -12.98 -13.03
CA PRO A 217 11.85 -12.54 -12.51
C PRO A 217 11.73 -11.36 -11.54
N GLU A 218 10.91 -10.36 -11.85
CA GLU A 218 10.70 -9.20 -10.97
C GLU A 218 10.12 -9.62 -9.61
N LEU A 219 9.11 -10.49 -9.61
CA LEU A 219 8.53 -11.05 -8.39
C LEU A 219 9.55 -11.93 -7.64
N ASP A 220 10.30 -12.78 -8.34
CA ASP A 220 11.30 -13.68 -7.75
C ASP A 220 12.40 -12.91 -7.03
N HIS A 221 12.89 -11.82 -7.61
CA HIS A 221 13.85 -10.90 -6.99
C HIS A 221 13.25 -10.23 -5.74
N ALA A 222 12.13 -9.52 -5.90
CA ALA A 222 11.55 -8.72 -4.84
C ALA A 222 11.10 -9.57 -3.64
N TYR A 223 10.43 -10.69 -3.89
CA TYR A 223 9.88 -11.54 -2.84
C TYR A 223 10.98 -12.31 -2.09
N SER A 224 11.99 -12.84 -2.79
CA SER A 224 13.13 -13.50 -2.13
C SER A 224 13.88 -12.53 -1.23
N ALA A 225 14.15 -11.31 -1.73
CA ALA A 225 14.84 -10.29 -0.97
C ALA A 225 14.04 -9.89 0.29
N LEU A 226 12.71 -9.76 0.18
CA LEU A 226 11.83 -9.49 1.30
C LEU A 226 11.86 -10.60 2.36
N LEU A 227 11.70 -11.85 1.96
CA LEU A 227 11.73 -12.98 2.89
C LEU A 227 13.06 -13.08 3.62
N GLN A 228 14.17 -12.85 2.91
CA GLN A 228 15.49 -12.82 3.51
C GLN A 228 15.63 -11.67 4.51
N ASP A 229 15.26 -10.43 4.14
CA ASP A 229 15.37 -9.27 5.03
C ASP A 229 14.50 -9.42 6.28
N LEU A 230 13.26 -9.89 6.12
CA LEU A 230 12.37 -10.10 7.26
C LEU A 230 12.88 -11.23 8.17
N HIS A 231 13.54 -12.25 7.61
CA HIS A 231 14.17 -13.30 8.41
C HIS A 231 15.38 -12.77 9.19
N GLU A 232 16.32 -12.11 8.50
CA GLU A 232 17.54 -11.54 9.10
C GLU A 232 17.25 -10.52 10.19
N ARG A 233 16.12 -9.80 10.08
CA ARG A 233 15.66 -8.80 11.05
C ARG A 233 14.70 -9.36 12.11
N ALA A 234 14.46 -10.68 12.12
CA ALA A 234 13.50 -11.34 13.00
C ALA A 234 12.05 -10.79 12.90
N LEU A 235 11.68 -10.20 11.77
CA LEU A 235 10.35 -9.65 11.50
C LEU A 235 9.37 -10.70 10.98
N LEU A 236 9.83 -11.83 10.44
CA LEU A 236 8.94 -12.94 10.03
C LEU A 236 8.15 -13.54 11.22
N ALA A 237 8.65 -13.41 12.44
CA ALA A 237 7.95 -13.87 13.64
C ALA A 237 6.71 -13.01 13.98
N SER A 238 6.61 -11.79 13.45
CA SER A 238 5.56 -10.82 13.77
C SER A 238 4.84 -10.26 12.54
N THR A 239 5.25 -10.67 11.33
CA THR A 239 4.74 -10.16 10.05
C THR A 239 4.29 -11.31 9.17
N ILE A 240 3.04 -11.26 8.71
CA ILE A 240 2.52 -12.16 7.68
C ILE A 240 2.76 -11.51 6.31
N VAL A 241 3.38 -12.26 5.40
CA VAL A 241 3.55 -11.84 4.01
C VAL A 241 2.65 -12.68 3.12
N ILE A 242 1.78 -12.02 2.35
CA ILE A 242 0.83 -12.66 1.44
C ILE A 242 1.17 -12.23 0.02
N VAL A 243 1.35 -13.19 -0.87
CA VAL A 243 1.42 -12.98 -2.32
C VAL A 243 0.22 -13.69 -2.93
N THR A 244 -0.66 -12.93 -3.56
CA THR A 244 -1.88 -13.46 -4.20
C THR A 244 -2.21 -12.65 -5.45
N GLY A 245 -3.02 -13.23 -6.33
CA GLY A 245 -3.67 -12.55 -7.45
C GLY A 245 -5.18 -12.72 -7.37
N GLU A 246 -5.91 -11.98 -8.19
CA GLU A 246 -7.37 -11.97 -8.24
C GLU A 246 -7.97 -13.30 -8.70
N PHE A 247 -7.43 -13.91 -9.74
CA PHE A 247 -7.78 -15.26 -10.19
C PHE A 247 -6.68 -15.82 -11.09
N GLY A 248 -6.71 -17.14 -11.31
CA GLY A 248 -5.87 -17.81 -12.28
C GLY A 248 -6.52 -17.88 -13.67
N ARG A 249 -5.70 -18.11 -14.70
CA ARG A 249 -6.18 -18.53 -16.02
C ARG A 249 -6.02 -20.04 -16.18
N THR A 250 -6.84 -20.64 -17.04
CA THR A 250 -6.68 -22.03 -17.45
C THR A 250 -5.32 -22.24 -18.13
N PRO A 251 -4.75 -23.45 -18.03
CA PRO A 251 -3.51 -23.77 -18.75
C PRO A 251 -3.69 -23.75 -20.27
N GLU A 252 -4.92 -23.89 -20.76
CA GLU A 252 -5.28 -23.76 -22.18
C GLU A 252 -5.65 -22.31 -22.52
N ILE A 253 -4.98 -21.73 -23.52
CA ILE A 253 -5.17 -20.35 -23.97
C ILE A 253 -5.98 -20.36 -25.27
N ASN A 254 -7.14 -19.71 -25.28
CA ASN A 254 -8.03 -19.58 -26.45
C ASN A 254 -8.49 -20.93 -27.04
N ALA A 255 -8.78 -21.91 -26.19
CA ALA A 255 -9.45 -23.15 -26.58
C ALA A 255 -10.95 -22.94 -26.83
#